data_AF-A0AA94XPL3-F1
#
_entry.id   AF-A0AA94XPL3-F1
#
_cell.length_a   1.000
_cell.length_b   1.000
_cell.length_c   1.000
_cell.angle_alpha   90.00
_cell.angle_beta   90.00
_cell.angle_gamma   90.00
#
_symmetry.space_group_name_H-M   'P 1'
#
loop_
_entity.id
_entity.type
_entity.pdbx_description
1 polymer ?
#
loop_
_entity_poly.entity_id
_entity_poly.type
_entity_poly.pdbx_seq_one_letter_code
_entity_poly.pdbx_strand_id
1 'polypeptide(L)'
;MLQGYQRPKITHSAYTDDSGAPIGYGQRWDDQPPAETYSVTAHPQRFSPVQVVAEALVEWICEFYKVRCFEDPGLAAQLRVPSDELVRSVRLFPEDSRCAPMGLVFTRFSGVQLRFGALFQAAMPHCGCDACDESVPDLLDELEAQVGAVLSGSFVEVLDLGNGRMTHQFNVEELGSCQQATGLDEISPAQLAWARAVIPVDGAWAPWPAR
;
A
#
# COMPACT_ATOMS: atom_id res chain seq x y z
N MET A 1 6.42 -11.28 9.84
CA MET A 1 5.99 -10.64 11.10
C MET A 1 6.86 -9.45 11.46
N LEU A 2 6.27 -8.28 11.73
CA LEU A 2 6.96 -7.04 12.11
C LEU A 2 7.41 -7.09 13.57
N GLN A 3 8.63 -7.57 13.82
CA GLN A 3 9.10 -7.81 15.19
C GLN A 3 9.24 -6.50 15.98
N GLY A 4 8.53 -6.39 17.12
CA GLY A 4 8.60 -5.23 18.01
C GLY A 4 7.67 -4.07 17.62
N TYR A 5 7.08 -4.11 16.42
CA TYR A 5 6.00 -3.19 16.06
C TYR A 5 4.71 -3.54 16.82
N GLN A 6 3.98 -2.52 17.25
CA GLN A 6 2.65 -2.68 17.84
C GLN A 6 1.67 -1.78 17.10
N ARG A 7 0.64 -2.40 16.51
CA ARG A 7 -0.45 -1.66 15.86
C ARG A 7 -1.10 -0.70 16.86
N PRO A 8 -1.27 0.59 16.52
CA PRO A 8 -2.03 1.52 17.34
C PRO A 8 -3.42 0.98 17.66
N LYS A 9 -3.94 1.33 18.84
CA LYS A 9 -5.33 0.99 19.19
C LYS A 9 -6.29 1.75 18.28
N ILE A 10 -6.98 1.03 17.41
CA ILE A 10 -7.98 1.59 16.50
C ILE A 10 -9.34 1.67 17.18
N THR A 11 -9.99 2.83 17.06
CA THR A 11 -11.39 3.00 17.43
C THR A 11 -12.23 2.99 16.17
N HIS A 12 -13.08 1.98 16.01
CA HIS A 12 -14.01 1.92 14.90
C HIS A 12 -15.24 2.77 15.22
N SER A 13 -15.52 3.75 14.36
CA SER A 13 -16.76 4.52 14.43
C SER A 13 -17.93 3.63 14.01
N ALA A 14 -19.04 3.71 14.76
CA ALA A 14 -20.30 3.16 14.30
C ALA A 14 -20.90 4.11 13.26
N TYR A 15 -21.14 3.60 12.05
CA TYR A 15 -21.85 4.30 10.99
C TYR A 15 -23.28 3.78 10.92
N THR A 16 -24.23 4.64 10.57
CA THR A 16 -25.65 4.28 10.45
C THR A 16 -26.14 4.56 9.04
N ASP A 17 -27.09 3.77 8.56
CA ASP A 17 -27.80 4.02 7.31
C ASP A 17 -28.87 5.12 7.47
N ASP A 18 -29.60 5.40 6.38
CA ASP A 18 -30.67 6.40 6.34
C ASP A 18 -31.83 6.09 7.29
N SER A 19 -31.96 4.84 7.75
CA SER A 19 -32.96 4.42 8.74
C SER A 19 -32.45 4.53 10.19
N GLY A 20 -31.18 4.87 10.38
CA GLY A 20 -30.50 4.90 11.67
C GLY A 20 -30.00 3.54 12.15
N ALA A 21 -30.05 2.50 11.30
CA ALA A 21 -29.55 1.17 11.64
C ALA A 21 -28.01 1.13 11.47
N PRO A 22 -27.26 0.45 12.37
CA PRO A 22 -25.81 0.31 12.23
C PRO A 22 -25.41 -0.42 10.94
N ILE A 23 -24.43 0.11 10.22
CA ILE A 23 -23.85 -0.49 9.01
C ILE A 23 -22.69 -1.41 9.41
N GLY A 24 -22.80 -2.69 9.09
CA GLY A 24 -21.73 -3.68 9.25
C GLY A 24 -20.74 -3.68 8.08
N TYR A 25 -19.98 -2.59 7.91
CA TYR A 25 -18.94 -2.50 6.86
C TYR A 25 -17.98 -3.69 6.92
N GLY A 26 -17.63 -4.24 5.75
CA GLY A 26 -16.83 -5.48 5.62
C GLY A 26 -17.66 -6.75 5.56
N GLN A 27 -18.97 -6.68 5.84
CA GLN A 27 -19.88 -7.81 5.95
C GLN A 27 -21.30 -7.45 5.46
N ARG A 28 -21.45 -6.40 4.64
CA ARG A 28 -22.76 -5.88 4.23
C ARG A 28 -23.48 -6.80 3.26
N TRP A 29 -22.72 -7.55 2.46
CA TRP A 29 -23.25 -8.28 1.31
C TRP A 29 -22.93 -9.78 1.44
N ASP A 30 -23.97 -10.60 1.59
CA ASP A 30 -23.85 -12.06 1.47
C ASP A 30 -23.78 -12.49 -0.01
N ASP A 31 -24.45 -11.73 -0.88
CA ASP A 31 -24.53 -11.90 -2.33
C ASP A 31 -24.00 -10.66 -3.06
N GLN A 32 -24.34 -10.48 -4.33
CA GLN A 32 -23.90 -9.33 -5.11
C GLN A 32 -24.48 -8.01 -4.55
N PRO A 33 -23.65 -6.98 -4.33
CA PRO A 33 -24.10 -5.69 -3.84
C PRO A 33 -25.12 -5.03 -4.78
N PRO A 34 -26.09 -4.25 -4.25
CA PRO A 34 -27.03 -3.51 -5.07
C PRO A 34 -26.32 -2.54 -6.02
N ALA A 35 -26.82 -2.41 -7.26
CA ALA A 35 -26.17 -1.64 -8.32
C ALA A 35 -25.92 -0.18 -7.94
N GLU A 36 -26.82 0.40 -7.14
CA GLU A 36 -26.76 1.77 -6.63
C GLU A 36 -25.62 2.01 -5.63
N THR A 37 -24.98 0.96 -5.10
CA THR A 37 -23.86 1.08 -4.16
C THR A 37 -22.50 1.18 -4.87
N TYR A 38 -22.46 0.88 -6.18
CA TYR A 38 -21.25 1.02 -6.97
C TYR A 38 -20.90 2.49 -7.20
N SER A 39 -19.62 2.82 -7.06
CA SER A 39 -19.10 4.20 -7.18
C SER A 39 -19.69 5.20 -6.16
N VAL A 40 -20.42 4.73 -5.16
CA VAL A 40 -20.89 5.53 -4.02
C VAL A 40 -19.94 5.32 -2.85
N THR A 41 -19.58 6.37 -2.14
CA THR A 41 -18.82 6.28 -0.88
C THR A 41 -19.53 7.11 0.17
N ALA A 42 -20.38 6.49 0.98
CA ALA A 42 -21.18 7.20 1.97
C ALA A 42 -20.32 7.72 3.14
N HIS A 43 -19.37 6.90 3.58
CA HIS A 43 -18.57 7.14 4.79
C HIS A 43 -17.07 6.95 4.53
N PRO A 44 -16.40 7.82 3.75
CA PRO A 44 -14.97 7.68 3.44
C PRO A 44 -14.09 7.66 4.70
N GLN A 45 -14.51 8.36 5.76
CA GLN A 45 -13.80 8.40 7.04
C GLN A 45 -13.71 7.03 7.73
N ARG A 46 -14.46 6.01 7.27
CA ARG A 46 -14.31 4.64 7.78
C ARG A 46 -12.90 4.09 7.57
N PHE A 47 -12.19 4.59 6.56
CA PHE A 47 -10.83 4.19 6.23
C PHE A 47 -9.74 4.97 6.98
N SER A 48 -10.07 5.99 7.77
CA SER A 48 -9.08 6.77 8.55
C SER A 48 -8.11 5.91 9.39
N PRO A 49 -8.49 4.74 9.95
CA PRO A 49 -7.53 3.85 10.61
C PRO A 49 -6.34 3.42 9.76
N VAL A 50 -6.50 3.32 8.43
CA VAL A 50 -5.41 2.96 7.51
C VAL A 50 -4.28 3.99 7.57
N GLN A 51 -4.63 5.27 7.61
CA GLN A 51 -3.63 6.35 7.74
C GLN A 51 -2.94 6.30 9.10
N VAL A 52 -3.69 6.05 10.18
CA VAL A 52 -3.13 5.95 11.54
C VAL A 52 -2.09 4.82 11.62
N VAL A 53 -2.41 3.64 11.05
CA VAL A 53 -1.49 2.51 11.02
C VAL A 53 -0.28 2.79 10.12
N ALA A 54 -0.50 3.37 8.94
CA ALA A 54 0.57 3.74 8.03
C ALA A 54 1.54 4.76 8.63
N GLU A 55 1.05 5.76 9.38
CA GLU A 55 1.89 6.71 10.11
C GLU A 55 2.73 6.02 11.18
N ALA A 56 2.11 5.17 12.01
CA ALA A 56 2.81 4.41 13.04
C ALA A 56 3.88 3.48 12.46
N LEU A 57 3.62 2.85 11.31
CA LEU A 57 4.60 2.06 10.57
C LEU A 57 5.79 2.92 10.13
N VAL A 58 5.54 4.11 9.57
CA VAL A 58 6.62 5.03 9.15
C VAL A 58 7.48 5.44 10.35
N GLU A 59 6.86 5.81 11.46
CA GLU A 59 7.56 6.19 12.69
C GLU A 59 8.43 5.04 13.22
N TRP A 60 7.84 3.86 13.37
CA TRP A 60 8.53 2.65 13.82
C TRP A 60 9.68 2.26 12.88
N ILE A 61 9.47 2.30 11.56
CA ILE A 61 10.53 2.00 10.59
C ILE A 61 11.72 2.97 10.74
N CYS A 62 11.43 4.26 10.93
CA CYS A 62 12.47 5.28 11.10
C CYS A 62 13.29 5.07 12.37
N GLU A 63 12.65 4.59 13.44
CA GLU A 63 13.28 4.28 14.72
C GLU A 63 14.15 3.01 14.66
N PHE A 64 13.68 1.93 14.01
CA PHE A 64 14.31 0.61 14.11
C PHE A 64 15.22 0.23 12.93
N TYR A 65 15.13 0.91 11.78
CA TYR A 65 15.93 0.59 10.58
C TYR A 65 16.87 1.71 10.15
N LYS A 66 18.00 1.37 9.51
CA LYS A 66 18.93 2.33 8.89
C LYS A 66 18.34 2.87 7.60
N VAL A 67 17.49 3.87 7.76
CA VAL A 67 16.70 4.49 6.70
C VAL A 67 16.75 6.01 6.81
N ARG A 68 16.70 6.66 5.65
CA ARG A 68 16.42 8.10 5.54
C ARG A 68 14.96 8.30 5.16
N CYS A 69 14.24 9.09 5.94
CA CYS A 69 12.85 9.46 5.67
C CYS A 69 12.77 10.95 5.35
N PHE A 70 12.02 11.32 4.31
CA PHE A 70 11.79 12.71 3.94
C PHE A 70 10.45 12.88 3.22
N GLU A 71 9.92 14.09 3.28
CA GLU A 71 8.72 14.45 2.52
C GLU A 71 9.06 14.65 1.05
N ASP A 72 8.23 14.10 0.17
CA ASP A 72 8.37 14.25 -1.28
C ASP A 72 6.98 14.41 -1.92
N PRO A 73 6.49 15.65 -2.10
CA PRO A 73 5.25 15.92 -2.83
C PRO A 73 5.25 15.36 -4.26
N GLY A 74 6.43 15.20 -4.88
CA GLY A 74 6.58 14.64 -6.21
C GLY A 74 6.17 13.16 -6.30
N LEU A 75 6.19 12.41 -5.19
CA LEU A 75 5.69 11.03 -5.16
C LEU A 75 4.19 10.97 -5.49
N ALA A 76 3.39 11.93 -5.01
CA ALA A 76 1.95 11.97 -5.29
C ALA A 76 1.66 12.04 -6.79
N ALA A 77 2.39 12.90 -7.50
CA ALA A 77 2.27 13.01 -8.96
C ALA A 77 2.69 11.72 -9.69
N GLN A 78 3.74 11.03 -9.19
CA GLN A 78 4.16 9.73 -9.76
C GLN A 78 3.10 8.65 -9.60
N LEU A 79 2.35 8.68 -8.48
CA LEU A 79 1.23 7.78 -8.20
C LEU A 79 -0.10 8.29 -8.75
N ARG A 80 -0.08 9.36 -9.56
CA ARG A 80 -1.28 9.99 -10.16
C ARG A 80 -2.32 10.43 -9.14
N VAL A 81 -1.89 10.75 -7.92
CA VAL A 81 -2.75 11.34 -6.89
C VAL A 81 -2.94 12.82 -7.22
N PRO A 82 -4.20 13.30 -7.36
CA PRO A 82 -4.49 14.71 -7.56
C PRO A 82 -3.90 15.59 -6.45
N SER A 83 -3.42 16.79 -6.78
CA SER A 83 -2.78 17.67 -5.79
C SER A 83 -3.75 18.17 -4.72
N ASP A 84 -5.04 18.27 -5.05
CA ASP A 84 -6.13 18.58 -4.14
C ASP A 84 -6.55 17.38 -3.28
N GLU A 85 -6.14 16.15 -3.61
CA GLU A 85 -6.30 14.98 -2.74
C GLU A 85 -5.09 14.75 -1.83
N LEU A 86 -3.92 15.29 -2.16
CA LEU A 86 -2.71 15.14 -1.36
C LEU A 86 -2.85 15.79 0.02
N VAL A 87 -2.63 14.99 1.07
CA VAL A 87 -2.44 15.45 2.45
C VAL A 87 -0.96 15.51 2.78
N ARG A 88 -0.25 14.40 2.54
CA ARG A 88 1.18 14.26 2.81
C ARG A 88 1.77 13.14 1.98
N SER A 89 3.05 13.23 1.64
CA SER A 89 3.76 12.12 1.00
C SER A 89 5.18 12.00 1.51
N VAL A 90 5.59 10.78 1.79
CA VAL A 90 6.90 10.45 2.36
C VAL A 90 7.61 9.40 1.53
N ARG A 91 8.94 9.48 1.51
CA ARG A 91 9.79 8.42 1.03
C ARG A 91 10.75 7.95 2.11
N LEU A 92 10.94 6.64 2.13
CA LEU A 92 11.86 5.93 2.98
C LEU A 92 12.91 5.26 2.08
N PHE A 93 14.15 5.71 2.18
CA PHE A 93 15.29 5.15 1.46
C PHE A 93 16.23 4.45 2.42
N PRO A 94 16.34 3.10 2.37
CA PRO A 94 17.30 2.37 3.17
C PRO A 94 18.74 2.79 2.80
N GLU A 95 19.67 2.71 3.75
CA GLU A 95 21.09 3.02 3.51
C GLU A 95 21.75 2.01 2.56
N ASP A 96 21.29 0.75 2.57
CA ASP A 96 21.70 -0.28 1.62
C ASP A 96 20.85 -0.20 0.36
N SER A 97 21.47 0.13 -0.78
CA SER A 97 20.79 0.29 -2.07
C SER A 97 20.22 -1.01 -2.66
N ARG A 98 20.54 -2.17 -2.07
CA ARG A 98 19.95 -3.46 -2.46
C ARG A 98 18.59 -3.71 -1.83
N CYS A 99 18.19 -2.88 -0.87
CA CYS A 99 16.89 -2.96 -0.22
C CYS A 99 15.85 -2.16 -1.03
N ALA A 100 14.62 -2.64 -1.09
CA ALA A 100 13.53 -1.94 -1.78
C ALA A 100 13.22 -0.61 -1.07
N PRO A 101 13.26 0.56 -1.75
CA PRO A 101 12.74 1.79 -1.17
C PRO A 101 11.22 1.71 -0.99
N MET A 102 10.69 2.56 -0.10
CA MET A 102 9.26 2.61 0.22
C MET A 102 8.75 4.06 0.13
N GLY A 103 7.53 4.23 -0.34
CA GLY A 103 6.85 5.52 -0.40
C GLY A 103 5.38 5.39 0.00
N LEU A 104 4.88 6.38 0.73
CA LEU A 104 3.49 6.44 1.18
C LEU A 104 2.93 7.82 0.85
N VAL A 105 1.73 7.87 0.29
CA VAL A 105 0.98 9.10 0.00
C VAL A 105 -0.36 9.04 0.72
N PHE A 106 -0.54 9.92 1.69
CA PHE A 106 -1.76 10.09 2.47
C PHE A 106 -2.71 11.04 1.72
N THR A 107 -3.98 10.63 1.61
CA THR A 107 -4.98 11.33 0.80
C THR A 107 -6.16 11.88 1.63
N ARG A 108 -6.90 12.85 1.10
CA ARG A 108 -8.11 13.40 1.75
C ARG A 108 -9.24 12.37 1.83
N PHE A 109 -9.25 11.39 0.93
CA PHE A 109 -10.13 10.21 0.99
C PHE A 109 -9.95 9.34 2.26
N SER A 110 -9.00 9.65 3.15
CA SER A 110 -8.62 8.79 4.29
C SER A 110 -7.95 7.47 3.88
N GLY A 111 -7.40 7.41 2.67
CA GLY A 111 -6.62 6.27 2.17
C GLY A 111 -5.12 6.55 2.12
N VAL A 112 -4.36 5.53 1.75
CA VAL A 112 -2.90 5.59 1.55
C VAL A 112 -2.56 4.95 0.21
N GLN A 113 -1.79 5.64 -0.62
CA GLN A 113 -1.16 5.05 -1.80
C GLN A 113 0.26 4.61 -1.44
N LEU A 114 0.59 3.38 -1.82
CA LEU A 114 1.86 2.73 -1.52
C LEU A 114 2.71 2.67 -2.78
N ARG A 115 4.02 2.80 -2.58
CA ARG A 115 5.04 2.47 -3.58
C ARG A 115 6.13 1.65 -2.93
N PHE A 116 6.43 0.48 -3.46
CA PHE A 116 7.56 -0.34 -3.01
C PHE A 116 8.51 -0.61 -4.16
N GLY A 117 9.80 -0.73 -3.82
CA GLY A 117 10.84 -1.08 -4.77
C GLY A 117 10.89 -0.11 -5.95
N ALA A 118 10.99 -0.70 -7.13
CA ALA A 118 11.07 -0.01 -8.39
C ALA A 118 9.69 0.44 -8.92
N LEU A 119 8.68 -0.43 -8.92
CA LEU A 119 7.45 -0.13 -9.67
C LEU A 119 6.16 -0.48 -8.95
N PHE A 120 6.19 -1.36 -7.94
CA PHE A 120 4.97 -1.79 -7.24
C PHE A 120 4.19 -0.61 -6.68
N GLN A 121 2.88 -0.65 -6.90
CA GLN A 121 1.93 0.35 -6.46
C GLN A 121 0.64 -0.33 -5.99
N ALA A 122 0.14 0.13 -4.86
CA ALA A 122 -1.14 -0.29 -4.31
C ALA A 122 -1.85 0.90 -3.66
N ALA A 123 -3.16 0.80 -3.52
CA ALA A 123 -3.99 1.75 -2.80
C ALA A 123 -4.62 1.03 -1.61
N MET A 124 -4.75 1.69 -0.47
CA MET A 124 -5.49 1.20 0.69
C MET A 124 -6.51 2.27 1.08
N PRO A 125 -7.83 2.07 0.91
CA PRO A 125 -8.46 0.90 0.28
C PRO A 125 -8.14 0.76 -1.22
N HIS A 126 -8.38 -0.44 -1.77
CA HIS A 126 -8.21 -0.73 -3.20
C HIS A 126 -9.35 -0.08 -3.99
N CYS A 127 -10.54 -0.08 -3.40
CA CYS A 127 -11.75 0.58 -3.85
C CYS A 127 -12.53 1.18 -2.67
N GLY A 128 -12.82 2.48 -2.77
CA GLY A 128 -13.55 3.20 -1.75
C GLY A 128 -15.05 2.92 -1.68
N CYS A 129 -15.62 2.29 -2.70
CA CYS A 129 -17.07 2.26 -2.86
C CYS A 129 -17.78 1.31 -1.88
N ASP A 130 -19.04 1.63 -1.60
CA ASP A 130 -19.92 0.90 -0.71
C ASP A 130 -20.24 -0.51 -1.23
N ALA A 131 -20.22 -0.73 -2.55
CA ALA A 131 -20.38 -2.05 -3.16
C ALA A 131 -19.21 -3.00 -2.86
N CYS A 132 -17.98 -2.51 -2.96
CA CYS A 132 -16.79 -3.32 -2.67
C CYS A 132 -16.68 -3.65 -1.18
N ASP A 133 -17.25 -2.78 -0.32
CA ASP A 133 -17.41 -3.00 1.12
C ASP A 133 -16.12 -3.46 1.81
N GLU A 134 -14.98 -2.88 1.43
CA GLU A 134 -13.70 -3.36 1.95
C GLU A 134 -13.62 -3.28 3.47
N SER A 135 -13.14 -4.37 4.06
CA SER A 135 -12.96 -4.55 5.50
C SER A 135 -11.73 -3.79 5.99
N VAL A 136 -11.93 -2.85 6.91
CA VAL A 136 -10.81 -2.10 7.49
C VAL A 136 -9.83 -3.02 8.22
N PRO A 137 -10.23 -3.97 9.07
CA PRO A 137 -9.30 -4.93 9.67
C PRO A 137 -8.42 -5.65 8.65
N ASP A 138 -9.00 -6.14 7.56
CA ASP A 138 -8.27 -6.87 6.52
C ASP A 138 -7.30 -5.96 5.78
N LEU A 139 -7.69 -4.71 5.49
CA LEU A 139 -6.79 -3.70 4.91
C LEU A 139 -5.60 -3.39 5.82
N LEU A 140 -5.80 -3.37 7.14
CA LEU A 140 -4.69 -3.16 8.09
C LEU A 140 -3.74 -4.36 8.13
N ASP A 141 -4.28 -5.57 8.10
CA ASP A 141 -3.50 -6.80 8.06
C ASP A 141 -2.70 -6.89 6.75
N GLU A 142 -3.31 -6.54 5.61
CA GLU A 142 -2.66 -6.51 4.30
C GLU A 142 -1.55 -5.45 4.26
N LEU A 143 -1.81 -4.23 4.73
CA LEU A 143 -0.81 -3.16 4.80
C LEU A 143 0.42 -3.59 5.61
N GLU A 144 0.21 -4.16 6.79
CA GLU A 144 1.30 -4.61 7.67
C GLU A 144 2.06 -5.81 7.09
N ALA A 145 1.36 -6.73 6.43
CA ALA A 145 1.99 -7.87 5.77
C ALA A 145 2.83 -7.44 4.57
N GLN A 146 2.34 -6.52 3.74
CA GLN A 146 3.09 -5.98 2.59
C GLN A 146 4.33 -5.20 3.06
N VAL A 147 4.19 -4.33 4.06
CA VAL A 147 5.32 -3.61 4.67
C VAL A 147 6.32 -4.60 5.27
N GLY A 148 5.84 -5.62 5.98
CA GLY A 148 6.68 -6.66 6.56
C GLY A 148 7.48 -7.44 5.53
N ALA A 149 6.87 -7.80 4.40
CA ALA A 149 7.55 -8.47 3.31
C ALA A 149 8.65 -7.62 2.67
N VAL A 150 8.45 -6.30 2.55
CA VAL A 150 9.50 -5.38 2.07
C VAL A 150 10.67 -5.33 3.05
N LEU A 151 10.38 -5.19 4.34
CA LEU A 151 11.42 -5.09 5.37
C LEU A 151 12.20 -6.41 5.55
N SER A 152 11.54 -7.56 5.38
CA SER A 152 12.18 -8.89 5.49
C SER A 152 12.93 -9.33 4.24
N GLY A 153 12.85 -8.59 3.13
CA GLY A 153 13.41 -9.01 1.85
C GLY A 153 12.61 -10.13 1.17
N SER A 154 11.36 -10.33 1.58
CA SER A 154 10.43 -11.28 0.96
C SER A 154 9.68 -10.68 -0.24
N PHE A 155 9.95 -9.43 -0.59
CA PHE A 155 9.39 -8.75 -1.74
C PHE A 155 10.29 -8.90 -2.97
N VAL A 156 9.71 -9.32 -4.09
CA VAL A 156 10.41 -9.60 -5.36
C VAL A 156 9.79 -8.81 -6.49
N GLU A 157 10.64 -8.22 -7.34
CA GLU A 157 10.25 -7.59 -8.61
C GLU A 157 11.01 -8.20 -9.77
N VAL A 158 10.28 -8.75 -10.74
CA VAL A 158 10.88 -9.41 -11.92
C VAL A 158 10.49 -8.64 -13.17
N LEU A 159 11.49 -8.09 -13.84
CA LEU A 159 11.35 -7.47 -15.16
C LEU A 159 11.61 -8.50 -16.26
N ASP A 160 10.55 -9.04 -16.86
CA ASP A 160 10.63 -9.97 -17.97
C ASP A 160 10.49 -9.23 -19.31
N LEU A 161 11.63 -8.85 -19.89
CA LEU A 161 11.68 -8.17 -21.18
C LEU A 161 11.25 -9.07 -22.35
N GLY A 162 11.39 -10.39 -22.21
CA GLY A 162 11.03 -11.34 -23.28
C GLY A 162 9.52 -11.47 -23.42
N ASN A 163 8.82 -11.51 -22.30
CA ASN A 163 7.36 -11.57 -22.26
C ASN A 163 6.68 -10.19 -22.15
N GLY A 164 7.47 -9.11 -22.05
CA GLY A 164 6.95 -7.75 -21.93
C GLY A 164 6.16 -7.53 -20.64
N ARG A 165 6.60 -8.12 -19.52
CA ARG A 165 5.88 -8.09 -18.23
C ARG A 165 6.76 -7.61 -17.08
N MET A 166 6.15 -6.87 -16.17
CA MET A 166 6.64 -6.64 -14.81
C MET A 166 5.80 -7.50 -13.86
N THR A 167 6.46 -8.21 -12.95
CA THR A 167 5.80 -9.03 -11.91
C THR A 167 6.28 -8.62 -10.53
N HIS A 168 5.34 -8.46 -9.60
CA HIS A 168 5.56 -8.21 -8.18
C HIS A 168 5.07 -9.41 -7.37
N GLN A 169 5.87 -9.87 -6.41
CA GLN A 169 5.53 -11.00 -5.56
C GLN A 169 5.86 -10.71 -4.10
N PHE A 170 4.97 -11.14 -3.22
CA PHE A 170 5.19 -11.13 -1.77
C PHE A 170 5.30 -12.56 -1.27
N ASN A 171 6.51 -12.99 -0.91
CA ASN A 171 6.78 -14.35 -0.45
C ASN A 171 6.58 -14.46 1.07
N VAL A 172 5.35 -14.21 1.52
CA VAL A 172 4.92 -14.33 2.93
C VAL A 172 3.58 -15.06 2.99
N GLU A 173 3.41 -15.96 3.95
CA GLU A 173 2.20 -16.81 4.04
C GLU A 173 0.94 -15.98 4.26
N GLU A 174 1.04 -14.88 5.00
CA GLU A 174 -0.07 -13.99 5.34
C GLU A 174 -0.71 -13.32 4.12
N LEU A 175 0.05 -13.17 3.02
CA LEU A 175 -0.45 -12.63 1.75
C LEU A 175 -0.80 -13.74 0.75
N GLY A 176 -0.60 -15.02 1.09
CA GLY A 176 -0.78 -16.13 0.15
C GLY A 176 0.03 -15.93 -1.15
N SER A 177 -0.53 -16.33 -2.29
CA SER A 177 0.06 -16.07 -3.61
C SER A 177 -0.31 -14.66 -4.11
N CYS A 178 0.10 -13.62 -3.41
CA CYS A 178 -0.06 -12.24 -3.87
C CYS A 178 0.96 -11.95 -4.99
N GLN A 179 0.49 -12.09 -6.23
CA GLN A 179 1.22 -11.74 -7.43
C GLN A 179 0.45 -10.68 -8.22
N GLN A 180 1.11 -9.56 -8.50
CA GLN A 180 0.62 -8.55 -9.44
C GLN A 180 1.48 -8.58 -10.70
N ALA A 181 0.86 -8.47 -11.87
CA ALA A 181 1.57 -8.35 -13.13
C ALA A 181 1.03 -7.19 -13.95
N THR A 182 1.93 -6.46 -14.60
CA THR A 182 1.61 -5.29 -15.44
C THR A 182 2.35 -5.39 -16.76
N GLY A 183 1.72 -4.96 -17.86
CA GLY A 183 2.38 -4.87 -19.17
C GLY A 183 3.46 -3.78 -19.15
N LEU A 184 4.60 -4.00 -19.81
CA LEU A 184 5.64 -2.98 -19.89
C LEU A 184 5.23 -1.75 -20.71
N ASP A 185 4.22 -1.89 -21.56
CA ASP A 185 3.59 -0.81 -22.33
C ASP A 185 2.79 0.16 -21.45
N GLU A 186 2.34 -0.28 -20.26
CA GLU A 186 1.67 0.58 -19.27
C GLU A 186 2.67 1.40 -18.41
N ILE A 187 3.96 1.05 -18.48
CA ILE A 187 5.03 1.68 -17.71
C ILE A 187 5.72 2.73 -18.57
N SER A 188 5.89 3.95 -18.04
CA SER A 188 6.57 5.01 -18.79
C SER A 188 8.03 4.65 -19.09
N PRO A 189 8.60 5.07 -20.23
CA PRO A 189 9.99 4.77 -20.58
C PRO A 189 11.01 5.19 -19.50
N ALA A 190 10.75 6.31 -18.82
CA ALA A 190 11.60 6.80 -17.73
C ALA A 190 11.54 5.86 -16.51
N GLN A 191 10.35 5.40 -16.13
CA GLN A 191 10.18 4.45 -15.03
C GLN A 191 10.80 3.09 -15.37
N LEU A 192 10.65 2.62 -16.61
CA LEU A 192 11.26 1.37 -17.06
C LEU A 192 12.79 1.44 -17.06
N ALA A 193 13.36 2.56 -17.53
CA ALA A 193 14.81 2.79 -17.50
C ALA A 193 15.34 2.80 -16.07
N TRP A 194 14.62 3.44 -15.14
CA TRP A 194 14.98 3.42 -13.72
C TRP A 194 14.88 2.02 -13.12
N ALA A 195 13.77 1.31 -13.35
CA ALA A 195 13.55 -0.04 -12.86
C ALA A 195 14.67 -0.99 -13.29
N ARG A 196 15.09 -0.94 -14.56
CA ARG A 196 16.24 -1.71 -15.07
C ARG A 196 17.55 -1.43 -14.36
N ALA A 197 17.72 -0.22 -13.80
CA ALA A 197 18.93 0.18 -13.12
C ALA A 197 18.95 -0.24 -11.64
N VAL A 198 17.79 -0.42 -11.02
CA VAL A 198 17.68 -0.63 -9.56
C VAL A 198 17.19 -2.01 -9.15
N ILE A 199 16.43 -2.70 -10.00
CA ILE A 199 15.92 -4.04 -9.68
C ILE A 199 17.10 -5.02 -9.59
N PRO A 200 17.20 -5.81 -8.50
CA PRO A 200 18.20 -6.87 -8.36
C PRO A 200 18.15 -7.87 -9.52
N VAL A 201 19.28 -8.49 -9.87
CA VAL A 201 19.38 -9.41 -11.02
C VAL A 201 18.47 -10.63 -10.86
N ASP A 202 18.33 -11.13 -9.63
CA ASP A 202 17.41 -12.21 -9.26
C ASP A 202 16.00 -11.70 -8.89
N GLY A 203 15.78 -10.40 -8.98
CA GLY A 203 14.54 -9.70 -8.62
C GLY A 203 14.29 -9.57 -7.12
N ALA A 204 15.11 -10.21 -6.27
CA ALA A 204 14.87 -10.27 -4.83
C ALA A 204 15.52 -9.08 -4.12
N TRP A 205 14.70 -8.24 -3.48
CA TRP A 205 15.19 -7.13 -2.69
C TRP A 205 15.78 -7.63 -1.37
N ALA A 206 16.89 -7.03 -0.92
CA ALA A 206 17.52 -7.38 0.34
C ALA A 206 16.66 -6.95 1.55
N PRO A 207 16.75 -7.67 2.68
CA PRO A 207 16.14 -7.25 3.94
C PRO A 207 16.73 -5.93 4.42
N TRP A 208 15.89 -5.09 5.00
CA TRP A 208 16.32 -3.79 5.50
C TRP A 208 17.24 -3.94 6.73
N PRO A 209 18.39 -3.23 6.78
CA PRO A 209 19.29 -3.30 7.91
C PRO A 209 18.68 -2.61 9.15
N ALA A 210 18.61 -3.33 10.27
CA ALA A 210 18.26 -2.74 11.57
C ALA A 210 19.31 -1.69 12.01
N ARG A 211 18.89 -0.71 12.82
CA ARG A 211 19.79 0.30 13.41
C ARG A 211 20.80 -0.32 14.36
#